data_AF-A0A3M1EA11-F1
#
_entry.id   AF-A0A3M1EA11-F1
#
_cell.length_a   1.000
_cell.length_b   1.000
_cell.length_c   1.000
_cell.angle_alpha   90.00
_cell.angle_beta   90.00
_cell.angle_gamma   90.00
#
_symmetry.space_group_name_H-M   'P 1'
#
loop_
_entity.id
_entity.type
_entity.pdbx_description
1 polymer ?
#
loop_
_entity_poly.entity_id
_entity_poly.type
_entity_poly.pdbx_seq_one_letter_code
_entity_poly.pdbx_strand_id
1 'polypeptide(L)'
;MVCSCWGSRAAGIRDPPVGRPSFSSARMAAFRFPAAAHASSKRHCTRNGRSEDDDSPCFRYVTRPLPGAKERPRMKGGRMNDPSSARSEAIETILRHRVSAIIRTRDEGTARRAMESAVEGGFRMVEFTLTTPGALELIASFARRKDLLVGAGTVLTPAAAREAVEAGARFLVSPVVDGEVIAEAHRLDVPMIPGAYTPTEMQTAHSLGADFIKVFPMPAGGVAFIEAVRGPLPHLRLFPTAGVTAENFTDFLRAGCAGVGFVRSLFDPADLAEGRFDVIRSRAARIQQVLAACSDLDVTGA
;
A
#
# COMPACT_ATOMS: atom_id res chain seq x y z
N MET A 1 28.13 68.11 -4.89
CA MET A 1 28.09 66.65 -5.09
C MET A 1 28.87 66.00 -3.97
N VAL A 2 28.19 65.14 -3.21
CA VAL A 2 28.59 64.43 -1.97
C VAL A 2 29.76 63.47 -2.30
N CYS A 3 30.93 63.44 -1.65
CA CYS A 3 31.37 63.28 -0.25
C CYS A 3 31.30 61.84 0.31
N SER A 4 32.38 61.46 0.99
CA SER A 4 32.90 60.12 1.29
C SER A 4 32.73 59.67 2.75
N CYS A 5 32.79 58.34 2.97
CA CYS A 5 33.14 57.58 4.19
C CYS A 5 32.42 57.82 5.53
N TRP A 6 31.84 56.76 6.11
CA TRP A 6 32.16 56.23 7.48
C TRP A 6 31.34 54.97 7.81
N GLY A 7 31.90 54.11 8.65
CA GLY A 7 31.30 52.84 9.08
C GLY A 7 30.55 52.87 10.42
N SER A 8 30.21 51.65 10.86
CA SER A 8 29.82 51.22 12.21
C SER A 8 28.41 51.58 12.71
N ARG A 9 27.56 50.55 12.91
CA ARG A 9 27.09 50.08 14.23
C ARG A 9 26.03 48.98 14.13
N ALA A 10 26.17 48.02 15.03
CA ALA A 10 25.15 47.05 15.40
C ALA A 10 23.93 47.71 16.04
N ALA A 11 22.73 47.25 15.71
CA ALA A 11 21.53 47.44 16.50
C ALA A 11 20.66 46.18 16.35
N GLY A 12 20.57 45.42 17.46
CA GLY A 12 19.78 44.20 17.55
C GLY A 12 18.29 44.48 17.39
N ILE A 13 17.64 43.65 16.58
CA ILE A 13 16.20 43.49 16.57
C ILE A 13 15.92 42.28 17.45
N ARG A 14 15.31 42.54 18.61
CA ARG A 14 14.86 41.53 19.58
C ARG A 14 13.57 40.92 19.07
N ASP A 15 13.52 39.59 19.04
CA ASP A 15 12.29 38.83 18.84
C ASP A 15 11.28 39.13 19.97
N PRO A 16 9.98 39.29 19.66
CA PRO A 16 8.94 39.35 20.67
C PRO A 16 8.74 37.97 21.33
N PRO A 17 8.55 37.91 22.66
CA PRO A 17 8.35 36.65 23.36
C PRO A 17 6.96 36.07 23.05
N VAL A 18 6.92 34.95 22.30
CA VAL A 18 5.71 34.14 22.18
C VAL A 18 5.59 33.31 23.45
N GLY A 19 4.70 33.76 24.34
CA GLY A 19 4.37 33.10 25.59
C GLY A 19 3.88 31.68 25.39
N ARG A 20 4.42 30.76 26.20
CA ARG A 20 3.88 29.41 26.38
C ARG A 20 2.52 29.53 27.08
N PRO A 21 1.44 28.92 26.56
CA PRO A 21 0.25 28.73 27.37
C PRO A 21 0.53 27.61 28.37
N SER A 22 0.62 27.99 29.65
CA SER A 22 0.50 27.06 30.77
C SER A 22 -0.93 26.51 30.80
N PHE A 23 -1.11 25.25 30.43
CA PHE A 23 -2.37 24.56 30.70
C PHE A 23 -2.44 24.21 32.18
N SER A 24 -3.17 25.05 32.90
CA SER A 24 -3.70 24.77 34.23
C SER A 24 -4.56 23.50 34.19
N SER A 25 -4.38 22.65 35.19
CA SER A 25 -5.09 21.42 35.45
C SER A 25 -6.60 21.62 35.49
N ALA A 26 -7.27 21.35 34.37
CA ALA A 26 -8.71 21.16 34.33
C ALA A 26 -9.02 19.70 34.69
N ARG A 27 -9.83 19.55 35.74
CA ARG A 27 -10.27 18.31 36.38
C ARG A 27 -10.72 17.24 35.39
N MET A 28 -10.21 16.03 35.58
CA MET A 28 -10.82 14.79 35.08
C MET A 28 -12.27 14.70 35.55
N ALA A 29 -13.22 14.78 34.61
CA ALA A 29 -14.55 14.22 34.81
C ALA A 29 -14.47 12.73 34.46
N ALA A 30 -14.26 11.90 35.49
CA ALA A 30 -14.40 10.46 35.39
C ALA A 30 -15.88 10.13 35.13
N PHE A 31 -16.22 9.77 33.89
CA PHE A 31 -17.49 9.11 33.60
C PHE A 31 -17.44 7.70 34.18
N ARG A 32 -18.03 7.56 35.36
CA ARG A 32 -18.16 6.33 36.12
C ARG A 32 -19.31 5.52 35.50
N PHE A 33 -18.99 4.52 34.68
CA PHE A 33 -19.95 3.49 34.30
C PHE A 33 -20.28 2.62 35.53
N PRO A 34 -21.55 2.40 35.89
CA PRO A 34 -21.90 1.44 36.93
C PRO A 34 -21.68 0.02 36.40
N ALA A 35 -20.95 -0.77 37.19
CA ALA A 35 -20.76 -2.19 36.97
C ALA A 35 -21.86 -3.01 37.64
N ALA A 36 -22.11 -4.16 37.01
CA ALA A 36 -22.73 -5.39 37.49
C ALA A 36 -24.27 -5.52 37.47
N ALA A 37 -24.73 -6.45 36.62
CA ALA A 37 -25.37 -7.66 37.12
C ALA A 37 -25.07 -8.83 36.18
N HIS A 38 -24.43 -9.86 36.72
CA HIS A 38 -24.32 -11.19 36.14
C HIS A 38 -25.71 -11.83 36.07
N ALA A 39 -26.04 -12.43 34.92
CA ALA A 39 -26.96 -13.54 34.84
C ALA A 39 -26.38 -14.60 33.90
N SER A 40 -25.63 -15.52 34.49
CA SER A 40 -25.26 -16.78 33.87
C SER A 40 -26.51 -17.63 33.68
N SER A 41 -26.85 -18.02 32.45
CA SER A 41 -27.58 -19.26 32.25
C SER A 41 -26.78 -20.15 31.29
N LYS A 42 -26.16 -21.18 31.88
CA LYS A 42 -25.66 -22.34 31.15
C LYS A 42 -26.88 -23.02 30.56
N ARG A 43 -27.02 -23.02 29.23
CA ARG A 43 -27.91 -23.97 28.54
C ARG A 43 -27.06 -25.03 27.86
N HIS A 44 -27.09 -26.20 28.49
CA HIS A 44 -26.71 -27.49 27.93
C HIS A 44 -27.46 -27.67 26.61
N CYS A 45 -26.72 -27.84 25.51
CA CYS A 45 -27.31 -28.25 24.24
C CYS A 45 -27.34 -29.78 24.23
N THR A 46 -28.44 -30.37 24.69
CA THR A 46 -28.71 -31.79 24.50
C THR A 46 -29.44 -32.01 23.18
N ARG A 47 -28.92 -33.00 22.45
CA ARG A 47 -29.36 -33.51 21.15
C ARG A 47 -30.79 -34.06 21.25
N ASN A 48 -31.57 -33.80 20.19
CA ASN A 48 -32.89 -34.36 19.85
C ASN A 48 -34.13 -33.84 20.61
N GLY A 49 -35.13 -33.43 19.83
CA GLY A 49 -36.53 -33.37 20.24
C GLY A 49 -37.24 -32.13 19.72
N ARG A 50 -38.15 -32.32 18.77
CA ARG A 50 -39.07 -31.27 18.27
C ARG A 50 -40.00 -30.81 19.39
N SER A 51 -40.28 -29.51 19.43
CA SER A 51 -41.59 -29.00 19.84
C SER A 51 -41.90 -27.73 19.08
N GLU A 52 -43.13 -27.67 18.61
CA GLU A 52 -43.78 -26.59 17.88
C GLU A 52 -44.00 -25.36 18.78
N ASP A 53 -44.33 -24.24 18.14
CA ASP A 53 -44.75 -22.93 18.67
C ASP A 53 -43.64 -21.94 19.08
N ASP A 54 -43.21 -21.12 18.11
CA ASP A 54 -42.61 -19.80 18.35
C ASP A 54 -43.09 -18.82 17.26
N ASP A 55 -44.18 -18.11 17.60
CA ASP A 55 -44.70 -16.94 16.87
C ASP A 55 -43.78 -15.72 17.10
N SER A 56 -42.64 -15.71 16.41
CA SER A 56 -41.76 -14.55 16.32
C SER A 56 -41.56 -14.15 14.84
N PRO A 57 -41.76 -12.87 14.45
CA PRO A 57 -41.77 -12.48 13.04
C PRO A 57 -40.34 -12.42 12.50
N CYS A 58 -39.84 -13.55 12.00
CA CYS A 58 -38.66 -13.54 11.14
C CYS A 58 -39.00 -12.75 9.87
N PHE A 59 -38.39 -11.58 9.72
CA PHE A 59 -38.32 -10.84 8.46
C PHE A 59 -37.74 -11.74 7.37
N ARG A 60 -38.62 -12.43 6.62
CA ARG A 60 -38.27 -13.07 5.37
C ARG A 60 -38.05 -11.96 4.33
N TYR A 61 -36.80 -11.64 4.04
CA TYR A 61 -36.46 -10.92 2.81
C TYR A 61 -36.84 -11.81 1.63
N VAL A 62 -38.05 -11.62 1.11
CA VAL A 62 -38.44 -12.11 -0.21
C VAL A 62 -37.79 -11.16 -1.21
N THR A 63 -36.64 -11.54 -1.76
CA THR A 63 -36.05 -10.83 -2.91
C THR A 63 -36.90 -11.11 -4.14
N ARG A 64 -37.94 -10.30 -4.33
CA ARG A 64 -38.70 -10.28 -5.59
C ARG A 64 -37.86 -9.49 -6.61
N PRO A 65 -37.52 -10.05 -7.77
CA PRO A 65 -36.77 -9.31 -8.79
C PRO A 65 -37.61 -8.12 -9.27
N LEU A 66 -36.98 -6.95 -9.43
CA LEU A 66 -37.61 -5.78 -10.04
C LEU A 66 -37.95 -6.10 -11.51
N PRO A 67 -39.19 -5.83 -11.97
CA PRO A 67 -39.54 -6.01 -13.37
C PRO A 67 -38.74 -5.01 -14.22
N GLY A 68 -37.93 -5.52 -15.15
CA GLY A 68 -37.10 -4.71 -16.06
C GLY A 68 -35.58 -4.83 -15.91
N ALA A 69 -35.07 -5.68 -15.02
CA ALA A 69 -33.65 -5.98 -14.96
C ALA A 69 -33.21 -6.81 -16.18
N LYS A 70 -32.50 -6.18 -17.12
CA LYS A 70 -31.83 -6.88 -18.23
C LYS A 70 -30.87 -7.92 -17.64
N GLU A 71 -30.93 -9.15 -18.13
CA GLU A 71 -29.98 -10.21 -17.78
C GLU A 71 -28.55 -9.70 -18.00
N ARG A 72 -27.73 -9.74 -16.95
CA ARG A 72 -26.30 -9.47 -17.09
C ARG A 72 -25.72 -10.58 -17.98
N PRO A 73 -24.88 -10.25 -18.97
CA PRO A 73 -24.24 -11.28 -19.78
C PRO A 73 -23.50 -12.25 -18.86
N ARG A 74 -23.70 -13.56 -19.06
CA ARG A 74 -22.88 -14.59 -18.43
C ARG A 74 -21.42 -14.32 -18.80
N MET A 75 -20.65 -13.76 -17.87
CA MET A 75 -19.20 -13.73 -17.94
C MET A 75 -18.73 -15.17 -18.09
N LYS A 76 -18.19 -15.52 -19.25
CA LYS A 76 -17.51 -16.80 -19.46
C LYS A 76 -16.41 -16.88 -18.39
N GLY A 77 -16.44 -17.96 -17.61
CA GLY A 77 -15.55 -18.16 -16.47
C GLY A 77 -14.11 -17.79 -16.82
N GLY A 78 -13.52 -16.92 -15.99
CA GLY A 78 -12.11 -16.57 -16.10
C GLY A 78 -11.27 -17.84 -16.06
N ARG A 79 -10.30 -17.94 -16.97
CA ARG A 79 -9.28 -18.98 -16.93
C ARG A 79 -8.65 -18.96 -15.53
N MET A 80 -8.93 -19.98 -14.72
CA MET A 80 -8.21 -20.18 -13.47
C MET A 80 -6.74 -20.45 -13.83
N ASN A 81 -5.87 -19.59 -13.30
CA ASN A 81 -4.41 -19.67 -13.20
C ASN A 81 -3.74 -20.63 -14.20
N ASP A 82 -3.40 -20.09 -15.38
CA ASP A 82 -2.38 -20.69 -16.22
C ASP A 82 -1.02 -20.48 -15.52
N PRO A 83 -0.33 -21.57 -15.08
CA PRO A 83 0.97 -21.46 -14.42
C PRO A 83 2.05 -20.87 -15.33
N SER A 84 1.79 -20.75 -16.64
CA SER A 84 2.70 -20.19 -17.64
C SER A 84 2.41 -18.73 -18.03
N SER A 85 1.44 -18.06 -17.38
CA SER A 85 1.10 -16.67 -17.72
C SER A 85 2.14 -15.66 -17.21
N ALA A 86 2.29 -14.55 -17.93
CA ALA A 86 3.22 -13.48 -17.57
C ALA A 86 2.87 -12.82 -16.22
N ARG A 87 1.58 -12.85 -15.85
CA ARG A 87 1.08 -12.42 -14.55
C ARG A 87 1.52 -13.36 -13.43
N SER A 88 1.41 -14.68 -13.62
CA SER A 88 1.82 -15.68 -12.63
C SER A 88 3.32 -15.53 -12.30
N GLU A 89 4.17 -15.41 -13.33
CA GLU A 89 5.62 -15.16 -13.17
C GLU A 89 5.91 -13.85 -12.40
N ALA A 90 5.18 -12.78 -12.72
CA ALA A 90 5.33 -11.50 -12.03
C ALA A 90 4.90 -11.60 -10.55
N ILE A 91 3.82 -12.32 -10.23
CA ILE A 91 3.36 -12.57 -8.86
C ILE A 91 4.43 -13.32 -8.06
N GLU A 92 5.03 -14.37 -8.63
CA GLU A 92 6.13 -15.11 -7.99
C GLU A 92 7.34 -14.22 -7.74
N THR A 93 7.66 -13.35 -8.70
CA THR A 93 8.76 -12.38 -8.58
C THR A 93 8.50 -11.36 -7.47
N ILE A 94 7.26 -10.87 -7.33
CA ILE A 94 6.84 -9.99 -6.22
C ILE A 94 7.02 -10.70 -4.88
N LEU A 95 6.54 -11.95 -4.76
CA LEU A 95 6.64 -12.75 -3.54
C LEU A 95 8.08 -13.13 -3.18
N ARG A 96 8.96 -13.25 -4.18
CA ARG A 96 10.39 -13.51 -3.98
C ARG A 96 11.12 -12.28 -3.45
N HIS A 97 10.91 -11.11 -4.07
CA HIS A 97 11.69 -9.90 -3.74
C HIS A 97 11.10 -9.11 -2.57
N ARG A 98 9.77 -9.09 -2.42
CA ARG A 98 9.01 -8.52 -1.29
C ARG A 98 9.21 -7.04 -0.97
N VAL A 99 10.19 -6.34 -1.55
CA VAL A 99 10.44 -4.90 -1.33
C VAL A 99 10.41 -4.14 -2.66
N SER A 100 9.56 -3.13 -2.75
CA SER A 100 9.43 -2.25 -3.93
C SER A 100 10.08 -0.89 -3.67
N ALA A 101 10.89 -0.40 -4.62
CA ALA A 101 11.35 0.98 -4.65
C ALA A 101 10.37 1.83 -5.48
N ILE A 102 9.69 2.79 -4.85
CA ILE A 102 8.62 3.57 -5.48
C ILE A 102 9.04 5.03 -5.59
N ILE A 103 9.31 5.52 -6.82
CA ILE A 103 9.74 6.89 -7.04
C ILE A 103 8.59 7.79 -7.49
N ARG A 104 8.49 8.94 -6.83
CA ARG A 104 7.66 10.08 -7.25
C ARG A 104 8.45 11.36 -7.07
N THR A 105 8.68 12.08 -8.15
CA THR A 105 9.35 13.39 -8.15
C THR A 105 8.86 14.23 -9.33
N ARG A 106 9.19 15.52 -9.35
CA ARG A 106 8.80 16.45 -10.42
C ARG A 106 9.84 16.56 -11.54
N ASP A 107 10.91 15.77 -11.48
CA ASP A 107 12.02 15.82 -12.41
C ASP A 107 12.42 14.42 -12.88
N GLU A 108 12.39 14.18 -14.19
CA GLU A 108 12.68 12.87 -14.79
C GLU A 108 14.13 12.44 -14.54
N GLY A 109 15.09 13.37 -14.69
CA GLY A 109 16.52 13.09 -14.50
C GLY A 109 16.83 12.65 -13.08
N THR A 110 16.24 13.32 -12.09
CA THR A 110 16.30 12.96 -10.68
C THR A 110 15.65 11.60 -10.43
N ALA A 111 14.50 11.32 -11.04
CA ALA A 111 13.83 10.02 -10.92
C ALA A 111 14.73 8.88 -11.43
N ARG A 112 15.36 9.07 -12.60
CA ARG A 112 16.30 8.12 -13.21
C ARG A 112 17.46 7.81 -12.29
N ARG A 113 18.20 8.84 -11.86
CA ARG A 113 19.40 8.69 -11.01
C ARG A 113 19.08 8.10 -9.64
N ALA A 114 17.95 8.49 -9.05
CA ALA A 114 17.49 7.92 -7.78
C ALA A 114 17.16 6.43 -7.92
N MET A 115 16.41 6.06 -8.97
CA MET A 115 16.05 4.65 -9.18
C MET A 115 17.28 3.80 -9.55
N GLU A 116 18.22 4.32 -10.35
CA GLU A 116 19.51 3.68 -10.60
C GLU A 116 20.24 3.38 -9.29
N SER A 117 20.27 4.35 -8.37
CA SER A 117 20.90 4.18 -7.05
C SER A 117 20.21 3.11 -6.20
N ALA A 118 18.87 3.04 -6.23
CA ALA A 118 18.14 1.99 -5.54
C ALA A 118 18.44 0.59 -6.12
N VAL A 119 18.54 0.49 -7.45
CA VAL A 119 18.86 -0.75 -8.15
C VAL A 119 20.32 -1.18 -7.92
N GLU A 120 21.27 -0.25 -7.93
CA GLU A 120 22.67 -0.48 -7.52
C GLU A 120 22.75 -0.96 -6.06
N GLY A 121 21.89 -0.42 -5.20
CA GLY A 121 21.73 -0.87 -3.82
C GLY A 121 21.01 -2.22 -3.68
N GLY A 122 20.61 -2.86 -4.78
CA GLY A 122 20.11 -4.23 -4.79
C GLY A 122 18.60 -4.39 -4.94
N PHE A 123 17.82 -3.31 -5.06
CA PHE A 123 16.40 -3.45 -5.40
C PHE A 123 16.22 -4.08 -6.78
N ARG A 124 15.25 -4.98 -6.89
CA ARG A 124 14.88 -5.67 -8.14
C ARG A 124 13.44 -5.41 -8.55
N MET A 125 12.60 -4.93 -7.64
CA MET A 125 11.25 -4.47 -7.94
C MET A 125 11.19 -2.95 -7.83
N VAL A 126 10.83 -2.31 -8.95
CA VAL A 126 10.84 -0.83 -9.08
C VAL A 126 9.52 -0.34 -9.63
N GLU A 127 9.00 0.76 -9.07
CA GLU A 127 7.73 1.37 -9.44
C GLU A 127 7.94 2.85 -9.77
N PHE A 128 7.56 3.25 -10.98
CA PHE A 128 7.50 4.66 -11.39
C PHE A 128 6.06 5.15 -11.31
N THR A 129 5.79 6.16 -10.49
CA THR A 129 4.45 6.74 -10.45
C THR A 129 4.17 7.56 -11.71
N LEU A 130 3.02 7.38 -12.36
CA LEU A 130 2.60 8.13 -13.54
C LEU A 130 2.39 9.64 -13.31
N THR A 131 2.51 10.09 -12.06
CA THR A 131 2.57 11.52 -11.71
C THR A 131 3.99 12.11 -11.82
N THR A 132 5.01 11.29 -12.07
CA THR A 132 6.37 11.73 -12.38
C THR A 132 6.45 12.07 -13.88
N PRO A 133 6.95 13.24 -14.27
CA PRO A 133 7.21 13.55 -15.68
C PRO A 133 8.13 12.51 -16.32
N GLY A 134 7.83 12.08 -17.54
CA GLY A 134 8.62 11.07 -18.25
C GLY A 134 8.49 9.64 -17.70
N ALA A 135 7.46 9.34 -16.90
CA ALA A 135 7.31 8.04 -16.25
C ALA A 135 7.26 6.87 -17.24
N LEU A 136 6.59 7.02 -18.39
CA LEU A 136 6.50 5.96 -19.40
C LEU A 136 7.85 5.71 -20.06
N GLU A 137 8.63 6.75 -20.34
CA GLU A 137 9.98 6.68 -20.88
C GLU A 137 10.95 6.05 -19.87
N LEU A 138 10.79 6.34 -18.58
CA LEU A 138 11.51 5.67 -17.50
C LEU A 138 11.16 4.18 -17.44
N ILE A 139 9.87 3.83 -17.46
CA ILE A 139 9.40 2.43 -17.50
C ILE A 139 10.02 1.70 -18.69
N ALA A 140 9.91 2.25 -19.91
CA ALA A 140 10.47 1.67 -21.12
C ALA A 140 12.00 1.52 -21.07
N SER A 141 12.69 2.46 -20.42
CA SER A 141 14.13 2.39 -20.26
C SER A 141 14.56 1.26 -19.31
N PHE A 142 13.92 1.17 -18.14
CA PHE A 142 14.25 0.18 -17.12
C PHE A 142 13.74 -1.22 -17.49
N ALA A 143 12.63 -1.35 -18.21
CA ALA A 143 12.06 -2.63 -18.62
C ALA A 143 12.95 -3.42 -19.61
N ARG A 144 13.93 -2.76 -20.24
CA ARG A 144 14.97 -3.45 -21.05
C ARG A 144 15.86 -4.35 -20.20
N ARG A 145 15.95 -4.09 -18.90
CA ARG A 145 16.75 -4.87 -17.95
C ARG A 145 15.97 -6.10 -17.45
N LYS A 146 16.48 -7.29 -17.74
CA LYS A 146 15.83 -8.56 -17.39
C LYS A 146 15.94 -8.92 -15.91
N ASP A 147 16.86 -8.29 -15.18
CA ASP A 147 17.01 -8.45 -13.73
C ASP A 147 15.98 -7.63 -12.93
N LEU A 148 15.16 -6.80 -13.57
CA LEU A 148 14.20 -5.94 -12.92
C LEU A 148 12.76 -6.34 -13.22
N LEU A 149 11.93 -6.37 -12.18
CA LEU A 149 10.49 -6.27 -12.29
C LEU A 149 10.09 -4.80 -12.21
N VAL A 150 9.72 -4.23 -13.35
CA VAL A 150 9.34 -2.81 -13.48
C VAL A 150 7.82 -2.70 -13.44
N GLY A 151 7.29 -1.76 -12.66
CA GLY A 151 5.86 -1.49 -12.59
C GLY A 151 5.53 0.00 -12.69
N ALA A 152 4.23 0.26 -12.85
CA ALA A 152 3.69 1.60 -12.91
C ALA A 152 2.77 1.86 -11.71
N GLY A 153 3.02 2.97 -11.03
CA GLY A 153 2.20 3.46 -9.92
C GLY A 153 1.25 4.58 -10.33
N THR A 154 0.20 4.80 -9.55
CA THR A 154 -0.80 5.85 -9.86
C THR A 154 -1.56 5.59 -11.17
N VAL A 155 -1.83 4.32 -11.45
CA VAL A 155 -2.69 3.92 -12.57
C VAL A 155 -4.16 4.10 -12.18
N LEU A 156 -4.82 5.09 -12.78
CA LEU A 156 -6.19 5.49 -12.43
C LEU A 156 -7.22 5.17 -13.50
N THR A 157 -6.80 4.74 -14.70
CA THR A 157 -7.71 4.45 -15.81
C THR A 157 -7.23 3.22 -16.59
N PRO A 158 -8.14 2.51 -17.28
CA PRO A 158 -7.76 1.44 -18.20
C PRO A 158 -6.81 1.90 -19.31
N ALA A 159 -6.92 3.15 -19.77
CA ALA A 159 -6.01 3.72 -20.77
C ALA A 159 -4.58 3.83 -20.23
N ALA A 160 -4.41 4.38 -19.02
CA ALA A 160 -3.11 4.48 -18.37
C ALA A 160 -2.51 3.08 -18.08
N ALA A 161 -3.35 2.08 -17.78
CA ALA A 161 -2.91 0.69 -17.64
C ALA A 161 -2.31 0.15 -18.95
N ARG A 162 -2.98 0.36 -20.08
CA ARG A 162 -2.46 -0.04 -21.41
C ARG A 162 -1.15 0.66 -21.74
N GLU A 163 -1.11 1.98 -21.62
CA GLU A 163 0.09 2.79 -21.91
C GLU A 163 1.29 2.33 -21.06
N ALA A 164 1.07 2.06 -19.77
CA ALA A 164 2.11 1.56 -18.88
C ALA A 164 2.62 0.16 -19.29
N VAL A 165 1.72 -0.77 -19.63
CA VAL A 165 2.10 -2.12 -20.06
C VAL A 165 2.78 -2.10 -21.43
N GLU A 166 2.32 -1.28 -22.36
CA GLU A 166 2.96 -1.04 -23.66
C GLU A 166 4.37 -0.48 -23.50
N ALA A 167 4.58 0.40 -22.52
CA ALA A 167 5.90 0.87 -22.13
C ALA A 167 6.76 -0.23 -21.46
N GLY A 168 6.20 -1.37 -21.07
CA GLY A 168 6.92 -2.51 -20.50
C GLY A 168 6.72 -2.72 -19.00
N ALA A 169 5.74 -2.05 -18.37
CA ALA A 169 5.36 -2.37 -17.00
C ALA A 169 4.83 -3.81 -16.91
N ARG A 170 5.32 -4.53 -15.90
CA ARG A 170 4.99 -5.94 -15.61
C ARG A 170 4.18 -6.11 -14.32
N PHE A 171 3.83 -5.02 -13.65
CA PHE A 171 2.79 -4.94 -12.61
C PHE A 171 2.26 -3.51 -12.52
N LEU A 172 1.02 -3.36 -12.05
CA LEU A 172 0.34 -2.07 -11.95
C LEU A 172 -0.10 -1.80 -10.52
N VAL A 173 -0.03 -0.53 -10.12
CA VAL A 173 -0.39 -0.08 -8.78
C VAL A 173 -1.28 1.15 -8.87
N SER A 174 -2.37 1.16 -8.11
CA SER A 174 -3.26 2.32 -7.96
C SER A 174 -3.31 2.78 -6.50
N PRO A 175 -3.48 4.08 -6.22
CA PRO A 175 -3.77 4.54 -4.86
C PRO A 175 -5.20 4.22 -4.40
N VAL A 176 -6.08 3.76 -5.29
CA VAL A 176 -7.50 3.49 -5.01
C VAL A 176 -7.93 2.13 -5.58
N VAL A 177 -9.13 1.69 -5.21
CA VAL A 177 -9.80 0.51 -5.80
C VAL A 177 -10.66 0.95 -6.97
N ASP A 178 -10.37 0.44 -8.16
CA ASP A 178 -11.18 0.61 -9.37
C ASP A 178 -11.30 -0.73 -10.10
N GLY A 179 -12.54 -1.21 -10.25
CA GLY A 179 -12.81 -2.52 -10.85
C GLY A 179 -12.51 -2.59 -12.35
N GLU A 180 -12.62 -1.48 -13.08
CA GLU A 180 -12.29 -1.44 -14.51
C GLU A 180 -10.78 -1.49 -14.73
N VAL A 181 -10.01 -0.81 -13.88
CA VAL A 181 -8.54 -0.88 -13.91
C VAL A 181 -8.04 -2.29 -13.56
N ILE A 182 -8.63 -2.93 -12.54
CA ILE A 182 -8.31 -4.32 -12.18
C ILE A 182 -8.61 -5.27 -13.33
N ALA A 183 -9.80 -5.16 -13.93
CA ALA A 183 -10.18 -6.00 -15.07
C ALA A 183 -9.25 -5.80 -16.27
N GLU A 184 -8.85 -4.56 -16.55
CA GLU A 184 -7.93 -4.25 -17.65
C GLU A 184 -6.52 -4.81 -17.41
N ALA A 185 -5.99 -4.68 -16.19
CA ALA A 185 -4.69 -5.27 -15.83
C ALA A 185 -4.66 -6.79 -16.07
N HIS A 186 -5.72 -7.50 -15.68
CA HIS A 186 -5.84 -8.93 -15.95
C HIS A 186 -5.97 -9.25 -17.43
N ARG A 187 -6.68 -8.42 -18.21
CA ARG A 187 -6.75 -8.57 -19.67
C ARG A 187 -5.39 -8.41 -20.34
N LEU A 188 -4.52 -7.58 -19.75
CA LEU A 188 -3.15 -7.34 -20.16
C LEU A 188 -2.14 -8.37 -19.58
N ASP A 189 -2.62 -9.38 -18.85
CA ASP A 189 -1.81 -10.42 -18.19
C ASP A 189 -0.69 -9.85 -17.30
N VAL A 190 -1.01 -8.82 -16.51
CA VAL A 190 -0.14 -8.27 -15.46
C VAL A 190 -0.87 -8.18 -14.12
N PRO A 191 -0.17 -8.35 -12.98
CA PRO A 191 -0.80 -8.27 -11.68
C PRO A 191 -1.18 -6.83 -11.31
N MET A 192 -2.26 -6.70 -10.56
CA MET A 192 -2.80 -5.42 -10.09
C MET A 192 -2.75 -5.30 -8.56
N ILE A 193 -2.26 -4.15 -8.09
CA ILE A 193 -2.15 -3.80 -6.67
C ILE A 193 -2.94 -2.49 -6.41
N PRO A 194 -4.28 -2.55 -6.25
CA PRO A 194 -5.09 -1.38 -5.92
C PRO A 194 -4.88 -0.94 -4.47
N GLY A 195 -5.08 0.35 -4.23
CA GLY A 195 -4.92 0.98 -2.92
C GLY A 195 -6.21 0.94 -2.11
N ALA A 196 -6.12 0.54 -0.86
CA ALA A 196 -7.22 0.51 0.09
C ALA A 196 -6.74 0.95 1.48
N TYR A 197 -7.61 1.63 2.22
CA TYR A 197 -7.35 2.11 3.57
C TYR A 197 -8.13 1.31 4.62
N THR A 198 -9.35 0.87 4.30
CA THR A 198 -10.24 0.15 5.24
C THR A 198 -10.39 -1.34 4.92
N PRO A 199 -10.72 -2.21 5.90
CA PRO A 199 -10.96 -3.63 5.65
C PRO A 199 -12.03 -3.91 4.57
N THR A 200 -13.07 -3.08 4.50
CA THR A 200 -14.12 -3.21 3.48
C THR A 200 -13.58 -2.94 2.08
N GLU A 201 -12.76 -1.91 1.89
CA GLU A 201 -12.11 -1.63 0.60
C GLU A 201 -11.14 -2.75 0.22
N MET A 202 -10.38 -3.27 1.19
CA MET A 202 -9.46 -4.39 0.98
C MET A 202 -10.19 -5.66 0.54
N GLN A 203 -11.27 -6.02 1.23
CA GLN A 203 -12.12 -7.15 0.83
C GLN A 203 -12.77 -6.90 -0.54
N THR A 204 -13.18 -5.67 -0.83
CA THR A 204 -13.75 -5.31 -2.14
C THR A 204 -12.73 -5.50 -3.25
N ALA A 205 -11.50 -5.02 -3.08
CA ALA A 205 -10.41 -5.24 -4.04
C ALA A 205 -10.13 -6.73 -4.28
N HIS A 206 -10.07 -7.53 -3.20
CA HIS A 206 -9.91 -8.97 -3.32
C HIS A 206 -11.06 -9.63 -4.10
N SER A 207 -12.31 -9.29 -3.79
CA SER A 207 -13.48 -9.82 -4.51
C SER A 207 -13.53 -9.42 -5.98
N LEU A 208 -12.93 -8.28 -6.35
CA LEU A 208 -12.77 -7.84 -7.74
C LEU A 208 -11.58 -8.53 -8.45
N GLY A 209 -10.81 -9.35 -7.73
CA GLY A 209 -9.74 -10.19 -8.26
C GLY A 209 -8.33 -9.62 -8.11
N ALA A 210 -8.13 -8.55 -7.33
CA ALA A 210 -6.79 -7.99 -7.12
C ALA A 210 -5.78 -9.04 -6.61
N ASP A 211 -4.57 -9.07 -7.18
CA ASP A 211 -3.55 -10.05 -6.81
C ASP A 211 -2.88 -9.72 -5.47
N PHE A 212 -2.76 -8.42 -5.16
CA PHE A 212 -2.27 -7.88 -3.89
C PHE A 212 -3.07 -6.62 -3.54
N ILE A 213 -2.99 -6.14 -2.30
CA ILE A 213 -3.69 -4.92 -1.87
C ILE A 213 -2.71 -3.96 -1.22
N LYS A 214 -2.56 -2.78 -1.83
CA LYS A 214 -1.73 -1.71 -1.28
C LYS A 214 -2.46 -1.07 -0.10
N VAL A 215 -1.93 -1.24 1.11
CA VAL A 215 -2.46 -0.54 2.29
C VAL A 215 -1.92 0.88 2.27
N PHE A 216 -2.77 1.85 1.90
CA PHE A 216 -2.33 3.21 1.59
C PHE A 216 -3.38 4.30 1.89
N PRO A 217 -2.94 5.44 2.47
CA PRO A 217 -1.66 5.60 3.18
C PRO A 217 -1.60 4.66 4.39
N MET A 218 -0.41 4.25 4.83
CA MET A 218 -0.33 3.32 5.96
C MET A 218 -0.95 3.95 7.23
N PRO A 219 -1.96 3.31 7.86
CA PRO A 219 -2.56 3.85 9.08
C PRO A 219 -1.57 4.02 10.24
N ALA A 220 -1.87 4.94 11.15
CA ALA A 220 -1.04 5.25 12.34
C ALA A 220 -0.80 4.05 13.28
N GLY A 221 -1.60 2.98 13.16
CA GLY A 221 -1.40 1.72 13.90
C GLY A 221 -0.34 0.78 13.32
N GLY A 222 0.21 1.08 12.13
CA GLY A 222 1.30 0.31 11.52
C GLY A 222 1.03 -1.20 11.51
N VAL A 223 1.96 -1.98 12.05
CA VAL A 223 1.88 -3.45 12.10
C VAL A 223 0.64 -3.94 12.86
N ALA A 224 0.27 -3.30 13.98
CA ALA A 224 -0.91 -3.71 14.75
C ALA A 224 -2.21 -3.57 13.94
N PHE A 225 -2.28 -2.58 13.04
CA PHE A 225 -3.39 -2.47 12.10
C PHE A 225 -3.42 -3.66 11.12
N ILE A 226 -2.27 -4.04 10.57
CA ILE A 226 -2.16 -5.20 9.66
C ILE A 226 -2.63 -6.47 10.35
N GLU A 227 -2.17 -6.73 11.57
CA GLU A 227 -2.57 -7.91 12.35
C GLU A 227 -4.08 -7.90 12.63
N ALA A 228 -4.64 -6.75 12.99
CA ALA A 228 -6.08 -6.61 13.22
C ALA A 228 -6.92 -6.86 11.96
N VAL A 229 -6.43 -6.48 10.78
CA VAL A 229 -7.09 -6.79 9.50
C VAL A 229 -6.96 -8.26 9.14
N ARG A 230 -5.76 -8.83 9.24
CA ARG A 230 -5.49 -10.22 8.84
C ARG A 230 -6.12 -11.24 9.77
N GLY A 231 -6.41 -10.90 11.03
CA GLY A 231 -7.13 -11.77 11.96
C GLY A 231 -8.42 -12.34 11.38
N PRO A 232 -9.39 -11.50 10.96
CA PRO A 232 -10.62 -11.95 10.29
C PRO A 232 -10.48 -12.15 8.78
N LEU A 233 -9.47 -11.57 8.13
CA LEU A 233 -9.29 -11.61 6.66
C LEU A 233 -7.90 -12.17 6.26
N PRO A 234 -7.56 -13.41 6.63
CA PRO A 234 -6.21 -13.96 6.46
C PRO A 234 -5.80 -14.19 5.00
N HIS A 235 -6.77 -14.31 4.09
CA HIS A 235 -6.57 -14.50 2.64
C HIS A 235 -6.07 -13.24 1.91
N LEU A 236 -6.11 -12.07 2.56
CA LEU A 236 -5.67 -10.82 1.93
C LEU A 236 -4.15 -10.75 1.85
N ARG A 237 -3.64 -10.58 0.63
CA ARG A 237 -2.21 -10.34 0.35
C ARG A 237 -1.89 -8.85 0.46
N LEU A 238 -1.64 -8.40 1.68
CA LEU A 238 -1.42 -6.98 1.98
C LEU A 238 -0.01 -6.52 1.61
N PHE A 239 0.08 -5.27 1.14
CA PHE A 239 1.30 -4.61 0.66
C PHE A 239 1.41 -3.18 1.23
N PRO A 240 1.85 -3.00 2.49
CA PRO A 240 1.95 -1.69 3.14
C PRO A 240 2.84 -0.70 2.38
N THR A 241 2.37 0.55 2.23
CA THR A 241 3.12 1.62 1.56
C THR A 241 2.89 2.98 2.24
N ALA A 242 3.89 3.87 2.19
CA ALA A 242 3.85 5.21 2.79
C ALA A 242 3.72 5.19 4.34
N GLY A 243 4.79 4.76 5.00
CA GLY A 243 4.89 4.52 6.46
C GLY A 243 5.89 3.42 6.81
N VAL A 244 6.34 2.67 5.79
CA VAL A 244 7.41 1.67 5.88
C VAL A 244 8.77 2.36 5.87
N THR A 245 9.67 1.94 6.76
CA THR A 245 11.05 2.43 6.90
C THR A 245 12.02 1.26 7.00
N ALA A 246 13.34 1.53 6.93
CA ALA A 246 14.36 0.48 7.06
C ALA A 246 14.34 -0.19 8.44
N GLU A 247 13.77 0.48 9.43
CA GLU A 247 13.69 0.01 10.82
C GLU A 247 12.48 -0.89 11.07
N ASN A 248 11.35 -0.65 10.38
CA ASN A 248 10.08 -1.34 10.70
C ASN A 248 9.62 -2.35 9.64
N PHE A 249 10.23 -2.37 8.45
CA PHE A 249 9.68 -3.15 7.33
C PHE A 249 9.65 -4.65 7.60
N THR A 250 10.62 -5.17 8.35
CA THR A 250 10.67 -6.60 8.69
C THR A 250 9.51 -7.02 9.57
N ASP A 251 8.98 -6.13 10.41
CA ASP A 251 7.82 -6.43 11.26
C ASP A 251 6.54 -6.54 10.44
N PHE A 252 6.39 -5.75 9.37
CA PHE A 252 5.31 -5.95 8.40
C PHE A 252 5.41 -7.30 7.68
N LEU A 253 6.62 -7.71 7.30
CA LEU A 253 6.85 -9.02 6.68
C LEU A 253 6.56 -10.18 7.64
N ARG A 254 6.94 -10.06 8.92
CA ARG A 254 6.61 -11.02 9.99
C ARG A 254 5.12 -11.08 10.29
N ALA A 255 4.42 -9.95 10.21
CA ALA A 255 2.96 -9.87 10.26
C ALA A 255 2.28 -10.43 8.99
N GLY A 256 3.03 -11.11 8.10
CA GLY A 256 2.58 -11.83 6.92
C GLY A 256 2.09 -10.95 5.77
N CYS A 257 2.62 -9.73 5.67
CA CYS A 257 2.49 -8.97 4.42
C CYS A 257 3.25 -9.67 3.29
N ALA A 258 2.66 -9.68 2.10
CA ALA A 258 3.27 -10.26 0.91
C ALA A 258 4.54 -9.50 0.51
N GLY A 259 4.55 -8.19 0.73
CA GLY A 259 5.70 -7.32 0.58
C GLY A 259 5.41 -5.92 1.10
N VAL A 260 6.33 -4.99 0.86
CA VAL A 260 6.28 -3.60 1.33
C VAL A 260 6.80 -2.62 0.29
N GLY A 261 6.26 -1.41 0.29
CA GLY A 261 6.65 -0.32 -0.61
C GLY A 261 7.43 0.79 0.08
N PHE A 262 8.66 1.03 -0.37
CA PHE A 262 9.48 2.15 0.07
C PHE A 262 9.29 3.36 -0.83
N VAL A 263 8.93 4.48 -0.21
CA VAL A 263 8.70 5.75 -0.92
C VAL A 263 9.69 6.79 -0.39
N ARG A 264 9.23 7.76 0.42
CA ARG A 264 10.06 8.81 1.04
C ARG A 264 11.15 8.26 1.96
N SER A 265 10.93 7.10 2.57
CA SER A 265 11.91 6.43 3.42
C SER A 265 13.11 5.91 2.64
N LEU A 266 12.99 5.69 1.33
CA LEU A 266 14.12 5.37 0.45
C LEU A 266 14.58 6.61 -0.33
N PHE A 267 13.64 7.37 -0.86
CA PHE A 267 13.84 8.56 -1.67
C PHE A 267 13.49 9.82 -0.86
N ASP A 268 14.34 10.16 0.10
CA ASP A 268 14.14 11.35 0.93
C ASP A 268 14.10 12.62 0.06
N PRO A 269 13.12 13.53 0.23
CA PRO A 269 13.02 14.73 -0.60
C PRO A 269 14.25 15.64 -0.57
N ALA A 270 14.97 15.73 0.56
CA ALA A 270 16.18 16.53 0.65
C ALA A 270 17.33 15.86 -0.11
N ASP A 271 17.48 14.53 -0.01
CA ASP A 271 18.46 13.78 -0.78
C ASP A 271 18.23 13.93 -2.30
N LEU A 272 16.97 13.89 -2.74
CA LEU A 272 16.61 14.10 -4.14
C LEU A 272 16.94 15.53 -4.60
N ALA A 273 16.60 16.54 -3.80
CA ALA A 273 16.84 17.94 -4.13
C ALA A 273 18.33 18.29 -4.20
N GLU A 274 19.15 17.67 -3.35
CA GLU A 274 20.59 17.90 -3.25
C GLU A 274 21.41 16.93 -4.13
N GLY A 275 20.76 15.96 -4.77
CA GLY A 275 21.42 14.96 -5.61
C GLY A 275 22.30 13.98 -4.83
N ARG A 276 21.96 13.67 -3.57
CA ARG A 276 22.66 12.72 -2.68
C ARG A 276 22.31 11.26 -3.01
N PHE A 277 22.57 10.88 -4.26
CA PHE A 277 22.25 9.56 -4.82
C PHE A 277 23.07 8.42 -4.19
N ASP A 278 24.28 8.72 -3.74
CA ASP A 278 25.14 7.82 -2.95
C ASP A 278 24.50 7.42 -1.60
N VAL A 279 23.80 8.36 -0.96
CA VAL A 279 23.05 8.12 0.29
C VAL A 279 21.86 7.20 0.00
N ILE A 280 21.13 7.45 -1.08
CA ILE A 280 20.00 6.59 -1.53
C ILE A 280 20.50 5.16 -1.79
N ARG A 281 21.62 5.00 -2.50
CA ARG A 281 22.23 3.68 -2.76
C ARG A 281 22.62 2.97 -1.47
N SER A 282 23.28 3.67 -0.54
CA SER A 282 23.70 3.11 0.74
C SER A 282 22.50 2.66 1.59
N ARG A 283 21.43 3.45 1.56
CA ARG A 283 20.15 3.12 2.23
C ARG A 283 19.48 1.90 1.59
N ALA A 284 19.45 1.82 0.27
CA ALA A 284 18.94 0.66 -0.46
C ALA A 284 19.72 -0.63 -0.11
N ALA A 285 21.05 -0.56 -0.12
CA ALA A 285 21.92 -1.68 0.23
C ALA A 285 21.66 -2.17 1.67
N ARG A 286 21.49 -1.24 2.62
CA ARG A 286 21.15 -1.59 4.01
C ARG A 286 19.81 -2.31 4.11
N ILE A 287 18.78 -1.86 3.40
CA ILE A 287 17.47 -2.53 3.38
C ILE A 287 17.62 -3.97 2.87
N GLN A 288 18.35 -4.17 1.77
CA GLN A 288 18.58 -5.50 1.20
C GLN A 288 19.39 -6.41 2.13
N GLN A 289 20.40 -5.88 2.82
CA GLN A 289 21.15 -6.63 3.84
C GLN A 289 20.25 -7.08 4.99
N VAL A 290 19.39 -6.19 5.51
CA VAL A 290 18.44 -6.54 6.57
C VAL A 290 17.43 -7.59 6.08
N LEU A 291 16.93 -7.47 4.84
CA LEU A 291 16.04 -8.45 4.25
C LEU A 291 16.70 -9.83 4.14
N ALA A 292 17.94 -9.89 3.64
CA ALA A 292 18.70 -11.13 3.49
C ALA A 292 19.04 -11.80 4.84
N ALA A 293 19.21 -11.00 5.90
CA ALA A 293 19.46 -11.52 7.25
C ALA A 293 18.20 -12.09 7.93
N CYS A 294 17.00 -11.83 7.40
CA CYS A 294 15.76 -12.38 7.91
C CYS A 294 15.49 -13.76 7.28
N SER A 295 16.23 -14.78 7.73
CA SER A 295 16.12 -16.18 7.28
C SER A 295 14.77 -16.84 7.58
N ASP A 296 14.02 -16.30 8.54
CA ASP A 296 12.82 -16.94 9.09
C ASP A 296 11.53 -16.46 8.41
N LEU A 297 11.64 -15.66 7.36
CA LEU A 297 10.50 -15.13 6.62
C LEU A 297 10.07 -16.12 5.51
N ASP A 298 9.86 -17.39 5.88
CA ASP A 298 9.39 -18.41 4.95
C ASP A 298 7.98 -18.10 4.43
N VAL A 299 7.81 -18.26 3.11
CA VAL A 299 6.67 -17.78 2.31
C VAL A 299 5.52 -18.79 2.26
N THR A 300 5.52 -19.81 3.12
CA THR A 300 4.49 -20.86 3.10
C THR A 300 3.35 -20.52 4.05
N GLY A 301 2.43 -19.69 3.59
CA GLY A 301 1.18 -19.35 4.28
C GLY A 301 0.22 -18.60 3.37
N ALA A 302 0.03 -19.11 2.15
CA ALA A 302 -1.01 -18.68 1.22
C ALA A 302 -2.02 -19.82 1.04
#